data_AF-A0A2W6XZR0-F1
#
_entry.id   AF-A0A2W6XZR0-F1
#
_cell.length_a   1.000
_cell.length_b   1.000
_cell.length_c   1.000
_cell.angle_alpha   90.00
_cell.angle_beta   90.00
_cell.angle_gamma   90.00
#
_symmetry.space_group_name_H-M   'P 1'
#
loop_
_entity.id
_entity.type
_entity.pdbx_description
1 polymer ?
#
loop_
_entity_poly.entity_id
_entity_poly.type
_entity_poly.pdbx_seq_one_letter_code
_entity_poly.pdbx_strand_id
1 'polypeptide(L)'
;MRKTMYNTIISLLILIILVSVIGIINTQVSLKYETGSSKECISIVTGRDLCLWIKSLKIIIIVCLILTSGMISFRYKIIRD
;
A
#
# COMPACT_ATOMS: atom_id res chain seq x y z
N MET A 1 3.80 -27.25 -5.23
CA MET A 1 4.27 -25.89 -5.63
C MET A 1 3.15 -24.86 -5.70
N ARG A 2 2.05 -25.08 -6.44
CA ARG A 2 0.98 -24.05 -6.62
C ARG A 2 0.38 -23.50 -5.32
N LYS A 3 0.10 -24.35 -4.32
CA LYS A 3 -0.40 -23.91 -3.01
C LYS A 3 0.60 -23.02 -2.26
N THR A 4 1.88 -23.36 -2.29
CA THR A 4 2.95 -22.56 -1.69
C THR A 4 3.11 -21.22 -2.42
N MET A 5 3.05 -21.22 -3.75
CA MET A 5 3.08 -19.98 -4.55
C MET A 5 1.87 -19.09 -4.27
N TYR A 6 0.67 -19.67 -4.21
CA TYR A 6 -0.55 -18.94 -3.83
C TYR A 6 -0.43 -18.30 -2.45
N ASN A 7 -0.01 -19.08 -1.44
CA ASN A 7 0.14 -18.57 -0.08
C ASN A 7 1.23 -17.50 0.04
N THR A 8 2.34 -17.64 -0.68
CA THR A 8 3.42 -16.64 -0.70
C THR A 8 2.96 -15.34 -1.36
N ILE A 9 2.23 -15.40 -2.47
CA ILE A 9 1.66 -14.20 -3.12
C ILE A 9 0.67 -13.49 -2.20
N ILE A 10 -0.26 -14.22 -1.56
CA ILE A 10 -1.22 -13.64 -0.61
C ILE A 10 -0.49 -13.00 0.58
N SER A 11 0.50 -13.69 1.15
CA SER A 11 1.30 -13.16 2.25
C SER A 11 2.03 -11.87 1.84
N LEU A 12 2.60 -11.84 0.63
CA LEU A 12 3.26 -10.66 0.09
C LEU A 12 2.29 -9.50 -0.12
N LEU A 13 1.08 -9.75 -0.64
CA LEU A 13 0.05 -8.72 -0.81
C LEU A 13 -0.38 -8.12 0.54
N ILE A 14 -0.55 -8.96 1.57
CA ILE A 14 -0.86 -8.50 2.92
C ILE A 14 0.29 -7.65 3.47
N LEU A 15 1.54 -8.08 3.28
CA LEU A 15 2.72 -7.32 3.70
C LEU A 15 2.79 -5.94 3.01
N ILE A 16 2.52 -5.88 1.70
CA ILE A 16 2.49 -4.61 0.95
C ILE A 16 1.42 -3.67 1.51
N ILE A 17 0.24 -4.18 1.85
CA ILE A 17 -0.83 -3.39 2.46
C ILE A 17 -0.35 -2.80 3.79
N LEU A 18 0.24 -3.62 4.67
CA LEU A 18 0.75 -3.17 5.97
C LEU A 18 1.83 -2.09 5.83
N VAL A 19 2.82 -2.32 4.96
CA VAL A 19 3.89 -1.34 4.70
C VAL A 19 3.33 -0.05 4.12
N SER A 20 2.33 -0.13 3.25
CA SER A 20 1.69 1.06 2.67
C SER A 20 0.96 1.89 3.73
N VAL A 21 0.28 1.25 4.68
CA VAL A 21 -0.38 1.94 5.81
C VAL A 21 0.66 2.64 6.69
N ILE A 22 1.76 1.96 7.04
CA ILE A 22 2.87 2.58 7.79
C ILE A 22 3.45 3.76 7.01
N GLY A 23 3.61 3.62 5.70
CA GLY A 23 4.03 4.70 4.81
C GLY A 23 3.12 5.92 4.87
N ILE A 24 1.79 5.73 4.89
CA ILE A 24 0.83 6.84 5.02
C ILE A 24 0.99 7.54 6.37
N ILE A 25 1.09 6.79 7.47
CA ILE A 25 1.26 7.37 8.82
C ILE A 25 2.55 8.19 8.88
N ASN A 26 3.67 7.64 8.39
CA ASN A 26 4.94 8.36 8.35
C ASN A 26 4.86 9.61 7.49
N THR A 27 4.15 9.56 6.36
CA THR A 27 3.99 10.71 5.49
C THR A 27 3.08 11.78 6.12
N GLN A 28 2.10 11.40 6.94
CA GLN A 28 1.30 12.34 7.73
C GLN A 28 2.12 13.02 8.82
N VAL A 29 3.05 12.29 9.45
CA VAL A 29 4.03 12.86 10.36
C VAL A 29 4.92 13.84 9.61
N SER A 30 5.51 13.45 8.47
CA SER A 30 6.29 14.36 7.62
C SER A 30 5.51 15.58 7.18
N LEU A 31 4.23 15.46 6.83
CA LEU A 31 3.39 16.63 6.52
C LEU A 31 3.32 17.61 7.68
N LYS A 32 3.21 17.12 8.92
CA LYS A 32 3.13 17.98 10.11
C LYS A 32 4.44 18.69 10.44
N TYR A 33 5.59 18.08 10.16
CA TYR A 33 6.90 18.59 10.62
C TYR A 33 7.78 19.16 9.50
N GLU A 34 7.56 18.76 8.25
CA GLU A 34 8.41 19.13 7.11
C GLU A 34 7.74 20.15 6.18
N THR A 35 6.48 20.53 6.41
CA THR A 35 5.80 21.56 5.60
C THR A 35 5.56 22.82 6.43
N GLY A 36 5.53 23.99 5.78
CA GLY A 36 5.36 25.28 6.46
C GLY A 36 3.94 25.49 7.00
N SER A 37 2.97 24.72 6.48
CA SER A 37 1.55 24.78 6.85
C SER A 37 0.86 23.47 6.48
N SER A 38 -0.19 23.10 7.21
CA SER A 38 -0.99 21.89 6.94
C SER A 38 -1.69 21.85 5.58
N LYS A 39 -1.67 22.97 4.84
CA LYS A 39 -2.17 23.09 3.46
C LYS A 39 -1.09 22.93 2.40
N GLU A 40 0.19 22.93 2.80
CA GLU A 40 1.30 22.72 1.88
C GLU A 40 1.64 21.23 1.78
N CYS A 41 1.97 20.80 0.56
CA CYS A 41 2.24 19.40 0.26
C CYS A 41 3.72 19.11 -0.03
N ILE A 42 4.53 20.15 -0.29
CA ILE A 42 5.95 20.03 -0.60
C ILE A 42 6.74 20.04 0.72
N SER A 43 7.50 18.97 0.96
CA SER A 43 8.45 18.90 2.07
C SER A 43 9.58 19.92 1.87
N ILE A 44 9.85 20.75 2.88
CA ILE A 44 10.97 21.69 2.92
C ILE A 44 12.30 20.92 3.08
N VAL A 45 12.26 19.75 3.70
CA VAL A 45 13.46 18.92 3.96
C VAL A 45 13.86 18.12 2.72
N THR A 46 12.90 17.49 2.04
CA THR A 46 13.17 16.55 0.93
C THR A 46 12.74 17.06 -0.43
N GLY A 47 11.99 18.16 -0.51
CA GLY A 47 11.44 18.71 -1.76
C GLY A 47 10.32 17.86 -2.39
N ARG A 48 9.89 16.78 -1.73
CA ARG A 48 8.91 15.83 -2.28
C ARG A 48 7.47 16.27 -2.02
N ASP A 49 6.59 15.93 -2.95
CA ASP A 49 5.14 16.05 -2.77
C ASP A 49 4.60 14.90 -1.92
N LEU A 50 4.42 15.18 -0.63
CA LEU A 50 3.93 14.24 0.37
C LEU A 50 2.44 13.90 0.15
N CYS A 51 1.64 14.80 -0.42
CA CYS A 51 0.24 14.57 -0.70
C CYS A 51 0.06 13.60 -1.87
N LEU A 52 0.83 13.77 -2.95
CA LEU A 52 0.87 12.85 -4.08
C LEU A 52 1.36 11.47 -3.63
N TRP A 53 2.33 11.43 -2.71
CA TRP A 53 2.83 10.19 -2.13
C TRP A 53 1.74 9.43 -1.36
N ILE A 54 1.00 10.12 -0.47
CA ILE A 54 -0.15 9.53 0.23
C ILE A 54 -1.22 9.03 -0.75
N LYS A 55 -1.53 9.81 -1.80
CA LYS A 55 -2.50 9.43 -2.82
C LYS A 55 -2.07 8.15 -3.54
N SER A 56 -0.79 8.04 -3.87
CA SER A 56 -0.22 6.85 -4.51
C SER A 56 -0.30 5.62 -3.60
N LEU A 57 0.05 5.74 -2.32
CA LEU A 57 -0.09 4.66 -1.34
C LEU A 57 -1.54 4.19 -1.18
N LYS A 58 -2.51 5.12 -1.18
CA LYS A 58 -3.94 4.77 -1.14
C LYS A 58 -4.37 3.97 -2.37
N ILE A 59 -3.91 4.36 -3.57
CA ILE A 59 -4.19 3.63 -4.81
C ILE A 59 -3.61 2.21 -4.74
N ILE A 60 -2.36 2.07 -4.27
CA ILE A 60 -1.70 0.77 -4.10
C ILE A 60 -2.53 -0.14 -3.18
N ILE A 61 -3.00 0.38 -2.04
CA ILE A 61 -3.85 -0.40 -1.11
C ILE A 61 -5.12 -0.89 -1.80
N ILE A 62 -5.82 -0.02 -2.54
CA ILE A 62 -7.06 -0.39 -3.24
C ILE A 62 -6.79 -1.51 -4.25
N VAL A 63 -5.74 -1.39 -5.06
CA VAL A 63 -5.36 -2.42 -6.04
C VAL A 63 -5.04 -3.75 -5.34
N CYS A 64 -4.26 -3.72 -4.26
CA CYS A 64 -3.94 -4.91 -3.48
C CYS A 64 -5.18 -5.57 -2.87
N LEU A 65 -6.16 -4.80 -2.42
CA LEU A 65 -7.43 -5.32 -1.89
C LEU A 65 -8.27 -6.01 -2.98
N ILE A 66 -8.33 -5.43 -4.18
CA ILE A 66 -9.01 -6.05 -5.32
C ILE A 66 -8.33 -7.36 -5.71
N LEU A 67 -7.00 -7.38 -5.80
CA LEU A 67 -6.22 -8.57 -6.14
C LEU A 67 -6.39 -9.68 -5.09
N THR A 68 -6.26 -9.36 -3.80
CA THR A 68 -6.46 -10.34 -2.72
C THR A 68 -7.88 -10.89 -2.71
N SER A 69 -8.90 -10.04 -2.87
CA SER A 69 -10.30 -10.46 -2.97
C SER A 69 -10.54 -11.39 -4.16
N GLY A 70 -9.99 -11.04 -5.34
CA GLY A 70 -10.08 -11.88 -6.54
C GLY A 70 -9.41 -13.24 -6.34
N MET A 71 -8.20 -13.25 -5.79
CA MET A 71 -7.47 -14.50 -5.51
C MET A 71 -8.21 -15.40 -4.52
N ILE A 72 -8.78 -14.83 -3.45
CA ILE A 72 -9.56 -15.57 -2.45
C ILE A 72 -10.85 -16.14 -3.08
N SER A 73 -11.52 -15.36 -3.93
CA SER A 73 -12.75 -15.78 -4.62
C SER A 73 -12.50 -16.96 -5.56
N PHE A 74 -11.38 -16.94 -6.28
CA PHE A 74 -10.99 -18.03 -7.19
C PHE A 74 -10.10 -19.10 -6.53
N ARG A 75 -9.97 -19.13 -5.20
CA ARG A 75 -9.07 -20.06 -4.48
C ARG A 75 -9.27 -21.52 -4.91
N TYR A 76 -10.52 -21.94 -5.07
CA TYR A 76 -10.85 -23.32 -5.40
C TYR A 76 -10.51 -23.67 -6.85
N LYS A 77 -10.48 -22.69 -7.76
CA LYS A 77 -10.05 -22.90 -9.14
C LYS A 77 -8.52 -22.88 -9.25
N ILE A 78 -7.85 -22.04 -8.46
CA ILE A 78 -6.39 -21.86 -8.50
C ILE A 78 -5.64 -23.01 -7.78
N ILE A 79 -6.21 -23.54 -6.70
CA ILE A 79 -5.55 -24.55 -5.85
C ILE A 79 -5.92 -26.00 -6.25
N ARG A 80 -7.06 -26.22 -6.93
CA ARG A 80 -7.60 -27.57 -7.20
C ARG A 80 -7.09 -28.21 -8.50
N ASP A 81 -6.24 -27.54 -9.27
CA ASP A 81 -5.44 -28.18 -10.33
C ASP A 81 -4.03 -28.50 -9.85
#